data_AF-A0A6M1T7V9-F1
#
_entry.id   AF-A0A6M1T7V9-F1
#
_cell.length_a   1.000
_cell.length_b   1.000
_cell.length_c   1.000
_cell.angle_alpha   90.00
_cell.angle_beta   90.00
_cell.angle_gamma   90.00
#
_symmetry.space_group_name_H-M   'P 1'
#
loop_
_entity.id
_entity.type
_entity.pdbx_description
1 polymer ?
#
loop_
_entity_poly.entity_id
_entity_poly.type
_entity_poly.pdbx_seq_one_letter_code
_entity_poly.pdbx_strand_id
1 'polypeptide(L)'
;MTSKNILKYIFIAAVLVLASLALADALGYFNQKSYTAVSHGSHAHYVPHDRDPDVPINKFPREEPAPGEKITPTGQIVPAEE
;
A
#
# COMPACT_ATOMS: atom_id res chain seq x y z
N MET A 1 27.13 -31.60 -10.17
CA MET A 1 26.02 -30.70 -10.56
C MET A 1 26.50 -29.93 -11.79
N THR A 2 25.83 -30.04 -12.94
CA THR A 2 26.28 -29.34 -14.17
C THR A 2 25.94 -27.85 -14.09
N SER A 3 26.69 -27.01 -14.80
CA SER A 3 26.46 -25.54 -14.85
C SER A 3 25.00 -25.17 -15.17
N LYS A 4 24.35 -25.92 -16.08
CA LYS A 4 22.93 -25.75 -16.42
C LYS A 4 21.98 -26.01 -15.23
N ASN A 5 22.30 -26.99 -14.38
CA ASN A 5 21.49 -27.27 -13.20
C ASN A 5 21.67 -26.17 -12.14
N ILE A 6 22.88 -25.65 -11.97
CA ILE A 6 23.15 -24.53 -11.06
C ILE A 6 22.37 -23.28 -11.50
N LEU A 7 22.43 -22.92 -12.78
CA LEU A 7 21.70 -21.77 -13.32
C LEU A 7 20.18 -21.91 -13.13
N LYS A 8 19.63 -23.12 -13.32
CA LYS A 8 18.21 -23.41 -13.06
C LYS A 8 17.83 -23.11 -11.61
N TYR A 9 18.61 -23.56 -10.63
CA TYR A 9 18.29 -23.31 -9.22
C TYR A 9 18.47 -21.85 -8.83
N ILE A 10 19.48 -21.15 -9.38
CA ILE A 10 19.65 -19.70 -9.18
C ILE A 10 18.42 -18.96 -9.72
N PHE A 11 17.96 -19.31 -10.92
CA PHE A 11 16.77 -18.69 -11.50
C PHE A 11 15.52 -18.93 -10.64
N ILE A 12 15.28 -20.17 -10.20
CA ILE A 12 14.14 -20.48 -9.32
C ILE A 12 14.22 -19.68 -8.01
N ALA A 13 15.40 -19.64 -7.38
CA ALA A 13 15.60 -18.87 -6.16
C ALA A 13 15.33 -17.37 -6.38
N ALA A 14 15.84 -16.80 -7.48
CA ALA A 14 15.61 -15.40 -7.83
C ALA A 14 14.10 -15.10 -8.03
N VAL A 15 13.38 -15.97 -8.74
CA VAL A 15 11.93 -15.83 -8.93
C VAL A 15 11.19 -15.89 -7.59
N LEU A 16 11.55 -16.82 -6.71
CA LEU A 16 10.92 -16.94 -5.39
C LEU A 16 11.15 -15.71 -4.52
N VAL A 17 12.36 -15.13 -4.54
CA VAL A 17 12.65 -13.89 -3.81
C VAL A 17 11.81 -12.74 -4.36
N LEU A 18 11.79 -12.54 -5.68
CA LEU A 18 11.01 -11.46 -6.30
C LEU A 18 9.51 -11.61 -6.03
N ALA A 19 8.96 -12.82 -6.13
CA ALA A 19 7.56 -13.10 -5.84
C ALA A 19 7.22 -12.79 -4.36
N SER A 20 8.12 -13.15 -3.44
CA SER A 20 7.94 -12.87 -2.01
C SER A 20 7.97 -11.37 -1.70
N LEU A 21 8.89 -10.62 -2.33
CA LEU A 21 8.96 -9.17 -2.20
C LEU A 21 7.71 -8.48 -2.75
N ALA A 22 7.24 -8.90 -3.94
CA ALA A 22 6.02 -8.38 -4.53
C ALA A 22 4.78 -8.66 -3.66
N LEU A 23 4.70 -9.84 -3.03
CA LEU A 23 3.63 -10.17 -2.10
C LEU A 23 3.69 -9.30 -0.84
N ALA A 24 4.87 -9.11 -0.25
CA ALA A 24 5.03 -8.25 0.93
C ALA A 24 4.64 -6.80 0.63
N ASP A 25 5.01 -6.29 -0.54
CA ASP A 25 4.61 -4.96 -1.01
C ASP A 25 3.09 -4.85 -1.21
N ALA A 26 2.46 -5.84 -1.85
CA ALA A 26 1.01 -5.89 -2.06
C ALA A 26 0.22 -5.99 -0.73
N LEU A 27 0.80 -6.60 0.30
CA LEU A 27 0.24 -6.63 1.65
C LEU A 27 0.52 -5.34 2.45
N GLY A 28 1.22 -4.38 1.86
CA GLY A 28 1.52 -3.08 2.47
C GLY A 28 2.69 -3.10 3.45
N TYR A 29 3.51 -4.17 3.49
CA TYR A 29 4.62 -4.28 4.46
C TYR A 29 5.67 -3.17 4.29
N PHE A 30 5.83 -2.65 3.08
CA PHE A 30 6.73 -1.53 2.78
C PHE A 30 6.01 -0.18 2.68
N ASN A 31 4.68 -0.15 2.84
CA ASN A 31 3.88 1.07 2.70
C ASN A 31 3.85 1.81 4.05
N GLN A 32 4.82 2.70 4.28
CA GLN A 32 4.88 3.53 5.49
C GLN A 32 3.78 4.60 5.57
N LYS A 33 3.01 4.79 4.49
CA LYS A 33 1.90 5.75 4.46
C LYS A 33 0.80 5.30 5.42
N SER A 34 0.20 6.24 6.15
CA SER A 34 -0.93 5.99 7.05
C SER A 34 -2.26 5.75 6.33
N TYR A 35 -2.24 5.71 5.00
CA TYR A 35 -3.41 5.60 4.14
C TYR A 35 -3.12 4.75 2.89
N THR A 36 -4.20 4.24 2.29
CA THR A 36 -4.20 3.49 1.03
C THR A 36 -5.10 4.19 0.01
N ALA A 37 -4.69 4.21 -1.26
CA ALA A 37 -5.54 4.66 -2.36
C ALA A 37 -6.55 3.58 -2.75
N VAL A 38 -7.83 3.86 -2.56
CA VAL A 38 -8.94 2.95 -2.87
C VAL A 38 -9.68 3.47 -4.10
N SER A 39 -9.72 2.67 -5.16
CA SER A 39 -10.50 2.99 -6.36
C SER A 39 -12.00 2.93 -6.08
N HIS A 40 -12.72 3.97 -6.45
CA HIS A 40 -14.16 4.08 -6.25
C HIS A 40 -14.78 4.86 -7.43
N GLY A 41 -15.47 4.14 -8.31
CA GLY A 41 -15.98 4.70 -9.56
C GLY A 41 -14.85 5.04 -10.53
N SER A 42 -14.71 6.32 -10.89
CA SER A 42 -13.73 6.81 -11.88
C SER A 42 -12.47 7.43 -11.27
N HIS A 43 -12.33 7.43 -9.95
CA HIS A 43 -11.22 8.07 -9.24
C HIS A 43 -10.86 7.27 -7.98
N ALA A 44 -9.72 7.61 -7.37
CA ALA A 44 -9.31 7.05 -6.10
C ALA A 44 -9.66 7.99 -4.95
N HIS A 45 -9.88 7.40 -3.77
CA HIS A 45 -9.91 8.10 -2.49
C HIS A 45 -8.78 7.59 -1.61
N TYR A 46 -8.17 8.47 -0.82
CA TYR A 46 -7.13 8.10 0.13
C TYR A 46 -7.78 7.80 1.48
N VAL A 47 -7.67 6.55 1.92
CA VAL A 47 -8.41 6.00 3.06
C VAL A 47 -7.41 5.56 4.13
N PRO A 48 -7.52 6.04 5.38
CA PRO A 48 -6.59 5.66 6.43
C PRO A 48 -6.81 4.21 6.87
N HIS A 49 -5.77 3.58 7.43
CA HIS A 49 -5.86 2.17 7.86
C HIS A 49 -6.86 1.94 9.00
N ASP A 50 -7.12 2.97 9.81
CA ASP A 50 -8.05 2.98 10.93
C ASP A 50 -9.41 3.63 10.57
N ARG A 51 -9.80 3.60 9.29
CA ARG A 51 -11.08 4.17 8.83
C ARG A 51 -12.26 3.70 9.68
N ASP A 52 -13.21 4.61 9.89
CA ASP A 52 -14.52 4.23 10.40
C ASP A 52 -15.27 3.43 9.30
N PRO A 53 -15.67 2.17 9.57
CA PRO A 53 -16.38 1.35 8.59
C PRO A 53 -17.74 1.92 8.18
N ASP A 54 -18.36 2.73 9.03
CA ASP A 54 -19.67 3.34 8.80
C ASP A 54 -19.57 4.62 7.94
N VAL A 55 -18.35 5.13 7.71
CA VAL A 55 -18.11 6.26 6.81
C VAL A 55 -17.94 5.77 5.37
N PRO A 56 -18.77 6.25 4.42
CA PRO A 56 -18.69 5.81 3.03
C PRO A 56 -17.43 6.34 2.35
N ILE A 57 -16.88 5.54 1.40
CA ILE A 57 -15.62 5.84 0.70
C ILE A 57 -15.61 7.22 0.03
N ASN A 58 -16.77 7.70 -0.45
CA ASN A 58 -16.88 9.00 -1.10
C ASN A 58 -16.63 10.21 -0.18
N LYS A 59 -16.53 10.01 1.14
CA LYS A 59 -16.22 11.07 2.11
C LYS A 59 -14.73 11.31 2.31
N PHE A 60 -13.89 10.38 1.86
CA PHE A 60 -12.44 10.49 1.97
C PHE A 60 -11.88 11.41 0.88
N PRO A 61 -10.70 12.03 1.07
CA PRO A 61 -10.13 12.96 0.10
C PRO A 61 -9.69 12.25 -1.18
N ARG A 62 -9.71 12.98 -2.30
CA ARG A 62 -9.24 12.53 -3.62
C ARG A 62 -7.81 12.99 -3.93
N GLU A 63 -7.23 13.78 -3.03
CA GLU A 63 -5.86 14.28 -3.09
C GLU A 63 -5.06 13.69 -1.93
N GLU A 64 -3.77 13.42 -2.16
CA GLU A 64 -2.90 12.92 -1.10
C GLU A 64 -2.72 13.99 -0.01
N PRO A 65 -2.66 13.61 1.27
CA PRO A 65 -2.29 14.53 2.34
C PRO A 65 -0.87 15.07 2.09
N ALA A 66 -0.65 16.34 2.42
CA ALA A 66 0.66 16.95 2.30
C ALA A 66 1.65 16.35 3.33
N PRO A 67 2.97 16.55 3.16
CA PRO A 67 3.94 16.17 4.19
C PRO A 67 3.58 16.80 5.55
N GLY A 68 3.48 15.98 6.59
CA GLY A 68 3.07 16.42 7.93
C GLY A 68 1.55 16.48 8.14
N GLU A 69 0.75 15.97 7.21
CA GLU A 69 -0.70 15.79 7.38
C GLU A 69 -1.08 14.31 7.48
N LYS A 70 -2.23 14.04 8.08
CA LYS A 70 -2.86 12.72 8.15
C LYS A 70 -4.34 12.81 7.82
N ILE A 71 -4.90 11.70 7.35
CA ILE A 71 -6.34 11.58 7.12
C ILE A 71 -6.96 10.95 8.36
N THR A 72 -7.98 11.57 8.94
CA THR A 72 -8.72 11.03 10.09
C THR A 72 -9.60 9.84 9.68
N PRO A 73 -10.04 9.00 10.63
CA PRO A 73 -10.97 7.90 10.35
C PRO A 73 -12.25 8.31 9.62
N THR A 74 -12.63 9.59 9.71
CA THR A 74 -13.83 10.18 9.09
C THR A 74 -13.56 10.91 7.77
N GLY A 75 -12.31 10.90 7.29
CA GLY A 75 -11.93 11.45 5.98
C GLY A 75 -11.51 12.92 5.97
N GLN A 76 -11.19 13.51 7.13
CA GLN A 76 -10.66 14.88 7.21
C GLN A 76 -9.13 14.87 7.12
N ILE A 77 -8.55 15.83 6.43
CA ILE A 77 -7.09 16.04 6.48
C ILE A 77 -6.79 16.97 7.66
N VAL A 78 -5.90 16.54 8.54
CA VAL A 78 -5.46 17.28 9.72
C VAL A 78 -3.93 17.23 9.83
N PRO A 79 -3.29 18.16 10.55
CA PRO A 79 -1.88 18.03 10.88
C PRO A 79 -1.61 16.69 11.59
N ALA A 80 -0.55 16.00 11.18
CA ALA A 80 0.03 14.93 11.96
C ALA A 80 0.67 15.58 13.19
N GLU A 81 0.10 15.36 14.37
CA GLU A 81 0.74 15.75 15.63
C GLU A 81 2.17 15.17 15.67
N GLU A 82 3.14 15.96 16.16
CA GLU A 82 4.55 15.54 16.31
C GLU A 82 4.71 14.29 17.19
#